data_AF-A0A0L0TA68-F1
#
_entry.id   AF-A0A0L0TA68-F1
#
_cell.length_a   1.000
_cell.length_b   1.000
_cell.length_c   1.000
_cell.angle_alpha   90.00
_cell.angle_beta   90.00
_cell.angle_gamma   90.00
#
_symmetry.space_group_name_H-M   'P 1'
#
loop_
_entity.id
_entity.type
_entity.pdbx_description
1 polymer ?
#
loop_
_entity_poly.entity_id
_entity_poly.type
_entity_poly.pdbx_seq_one_letter_code
_entity_poly.pdbx_strand_id
1 'polypeptide(L)'
;MVRAFYPPHLARYLDEINPKGKVPALEITFQDTGATRILLESAPLAQFLADTFRPSAMTPLQRFDAAMVTDAMGSHFVPAFYGLIREKDPEKQAEATAKLIEAIRNVAPTLHPDGPFALGDSFSWAEVMSASFLMRLPVLKHYRNFDMPTDEPAFERFQQWIDAVSAHPTVQATTASVDDLVEFYKVMAL
;
A
#
# COMPACT_ATOMS: atom_id res chain seq x y z
N MET A 1 -2.59 11.95 22.80
CA MET A 1 -2.79 12.77 21.58
C MET A 1 -2.07 12.06 20.45
N VAL A 2 -2.67 11.97 19.25
CA VAL A 2 -2.08 11.32 18.07
C VAL A 2 -1.83 12.42 17.05
N ARG A 3 -0.57 12.63 16.63
CA ARG A 3 -0.23 13.61 15.60
C ARG A 3 0.49 12.91 14.44
N ALA A 4 -0.16 12.90 13.28
CA ALA A 4 0.47 12.50 12.02
C ALA A 4 1.20 13.70 11.42
N PHE A 5 2.43 13.49 10.98
CA PHE A 5 3.22 14.53 10.31
C PHE A 5 3.10 14.39 8.79
N TYR A 6 2.49 15.39 8.15
CA TYR A 6 2.74 15.72 6.75
C TYR A 6 3.81 16.84 6.74
N PRO A 7 4.61 17.08 5.68
CA PRO A 7 5.69 18.05 5.74
C PRO A 7 5.31 19.43 5.18
N PRO A 8 4.64 20.34 5.93
CA PRO A 8 4.67 21.77 5.62
C PRO A 8 5.99 22.43 6.08
N HIS A 9 6.84 21.73 6.84
CA HIS A 9 8.12 22.23 7.35
C HIS A 9 9.23 21.16 7.29
N LEU A 10 9.79 20.93 6.10
CA LEU A 10 10.82 19.91 5.85
C LEU A 10 12.01 20.00 6.81
N ALA A 11 12.51 21.20 7.11
CA ALA A 11 13.64 21.40 8.02
C ALA A 11 13.34 20.86 9.43
N ARG A 12 12.21 21.27 10.02
CA ARG A 12 11.76 20.78 11.33
C ARG A 12 11.54 19.27 11.34
N TYR A 13 10.99 18.71 10.27
CA TYR A 13 10.78 17.26 10.17
C TYR A 13 12.10 16.49 10.15
N LEU A 14 13.10 16.99 9.42
CA LEU A 14 14.43 16.37 9.37
C LEU A 14 15.16 16.46 10.71
N ASP A 15 15.03 17.59 11.42
CA ASP A 15 15.74 17.82 12.68
C ASP A 15 15.08 17.09 13.87
N GLU A 16 13.75 17.11 13.97
CA GLU A 16 13.04 16.66 15.17
C GLU A 16 12.39 15.26 15.01
N ILE A 17 12.05 14.83 13.79
CA ILE A 17 11.16 13.68 13.58
C ILE A 17 11.86 12.50 12.90
N ASN A 18 12.38 12.72 11.69
CA ASN A 18 13.07 11.68 10.95
C ASN A 18 14.18 12.30 10.09
N PRO A 19 15.46 12.17 10.49
CA PRO A 19 16.58 12.73 9.74
C PRO A 19 16.75 12.10 8.34
N LYS A 20 16.11 10.94 8.09
CA LYS A 20 16.08 10.32 6.74
C LYS A 20 15.04 10.96 5.81
N GLY A 21 14.19 11.86 6.31
CA GLY A 21 13.11 12.50 5.54
C GLY A 21 11.99 11.55 5.09
N LYS A 22 12.00 10.29 5.56
CA LYS A 22 10.99 9.30 5.19
C LYS A 22 9.71 9.49 5.98
N VAL A 23 8.58 9.23 5.33
CA VAL A 23 7.24 9.15 5.92
C VAL A 23 6.71 7.71 5.79
N PRO A 24 5.74 7.27 6.62
CA PRO A 24 5.07 8.02 7.70
C PRO A 24 5.89 8.12 9.00
N ALA A 25 5.50 9.07 9.85
CA ALA A 25 5.91 9.18 11.25
C ALA A 25 4.70 9.50 12.13
N LEU A 26 4.65 8.88 13.31
CA LEU A 26 3.58 9.07 14.29
C LEU A 26 4.18 9.42 15.65
N GLU A 27 3.79 10.57 16.21
CA GLU A 27 4.02 10.86 17.62
C GLU A 27 2.84 10.38 18.46
N ILE A 28 3.14 9.59 19.49
CA ILE A 28 2.16 9.03 20.41
C ILE A 28 2.61 9.18 21.86
N THR A 29 1.67 9.58 22.73
CA THR A 29 1.84 9.58 24.18
C THR A 29 1.13 8.38 24.79
N PHE A 30 1.87 7.54 25.50
CA PHE A 30 1.37 6.37 26.18
C PHE A 30 0.73 6.77 27.52
N GLN A 31 -0.54 6.42 27.73
CA GLN A 31 -1.31 6.89 28.90
C GLN A 31 -0.84 6.29 30.22
N ASP A 32 -0.33 5.07 30.20
CA ASP A 32 0.18 4.33 31.35
C ASP A 32 1.51 4.89 31.89
N THR A 33 2.39 5.34 31.00
CA THR A 33 3.73 5.85 31.34
C THR A 33 3.86 7.36 31.25
N GLY A 34 2.94 8.04 30.56
CA GLY A 34 3.06 9.45 30.19
C GLY A 34 4.16 9.73 29.16
N ALA A 35 4.87 8.70 28.67
CA ALA A 35 5.99 8.86 27.76
C ALA A 35 5.49 9.18 26.34
N THR A 36 6.13 10.15 25.69
CA THR A 36 5.95 10.42 24.26
C THR A 36 7.05 9.73 23.45
N ARG A 37 6.67 9.13 22.32
CA ARG A 37 7.57 8.48 21.36
C ARG A 37 7.19 8.84 19.94
N ILE A 38 8.19 8.88 19.07
CA ILE A 38 8.02 8.97 17.61
C ILE A 38 8.23 7.57 17.05
N LEU A 39 7.22 7.06 16.35
CA LEU A 39 7.24 5.78 15.66
C LEU A 39 7.40 6.03 14.16
N LEU A 40 8.30 5.28 13.54
CA LEU A 40 8.66 5.39 12.12
C LEU A 40 8.36 4.07 11.40
N GLU A 41 8.43 4.12 10.08
CA GLU A 41 8.21 3.01 9.13
C GLU A 41 6.74 2.55 9.08
N SER A 42 6.18 2.46 7.87
CA SER A 42 4.76 2.19 7.67
C SER A 42 4.33 0.82 8.22
N ALA A 43 5.09 -0.25 7.94
CA ALA A 43 4.70 -1.61 8.34
C ALA A 43 4.72 -1.83 9.87
N PRO A 44 5.82 -1.52 10.60
CA PRO A 44 5.81 -1.61 12.06
C PRO A 44 4.75 -0.72 12.71
N LEU A 45 4.50 0.47 12.15
CA LEU A 45 3.49 1.40 12.65
C LEU A 45 2.07 0.87 12.45
N ALA A 46 1.75 0.33 11.28
CA ALA A 46 0.44 -0.27 11.01
C ALA A 46 0.17 -1.46 11.94
N GLN A 47 1.16 -2.33 12.13
CA GLN A 47 1.08 -3.44 13.07
C GLN A 47 0.91 -2.94 14.51
N PHE A 48 1.74 -2.00 14.97
CA PHE A 48 1.64 -1.43 16.31
C PHE A 48 0.25 -0.85 16.60
N LEU A 49 -0.34 -0.11 15.66
CA LEU A 49 -1.68 0.44 15.80
C LEU A 49 -2.74 -0.66 15.89
N ALA A 50 -2.63 -1.72 15.08
CA ALA A 50 -3.54 -2.85 15.13
C ALA A 50 -3.43 -3.60 16.47
N ASP A 51 -2.20 -3.86 16.94
CA ASP A 51 -1.92 -4.56 18.20
C ASP A 51 -2.42 -3.76 19.41
N THR A 52 -2.20 -2.45 19.40
CA THR A 52 -2.48 -1.58 20.55
C THR A 52 -3.96 -1.25 20.65
N PHE A 53 -4.60 -0.89 19.53
CA PHE A 53 -5.96 -0.36 19.54
C PHE A 53 -7.02 -1.37 19.12
N ARG A 54 -6.61 -2.50 18.52
CA ARG A 54 -7.50 -3.60 18.10
C ARG A 54 -6.90 -4.98 18.37
N PRO A 55 -6.44 -5.27 19.60
CA PRO A 55 -5.71 -6.52 19.92
C PRO A 55 -6.49 -7.80 19.61
N SER A 56 -7.83 -7.77 19.69
CA SER A 56 -8.71 -8.91 19.43
C SER A 56 -9.23 -9.01 18.00
N ALA A 57 -8.86 -8.08 17.11
CA ALA A 57 -9.37 -8.07 15.73
C ALA A 57 -8.74 -9.16 14.84
N MET A 58 -7.58 -9.70 15.23
CA MET A 58 -6.88 -10.75 14.49
C MET A 58 -6.25 -11.76 15.45
N THR A 59 -6.33 -13.03 15.07
CA THR A 59 -5.55 -14.12 15.68
C THR A 59 -4.06 -13.99 15.34
N PRO A 60 -3.16 -14.65 16.09
CA PRO A 60 -1.73 -14.67 15.75
C PRO A 60 -1.43 -15.15 14.32
N LEU A 61 -2.19 -16.14 13.82
CA LEU A 61 -2.03 -16.64 12.45
C LEU A 61 -2.44 -15.58 11.42
N GLN A 62 -3.60 -14.93 11.59
CA GLN A 62 -4.02 -13.84 10.71
C GLN A 62 -3.02 -12.67 10.69
N ARG A 63 -2.31 -12.42 11.79
CA ARG A 63 -1.23 -11.42 11.83
C ARG A 63 -0.05 -11.84 10.96
N PHE A 64 0.31 -13.12 10.97
CA PHE A 64 1.34 -13.66 10.08
C PHE A 64 0.89 -13.59 8.62
N ASP A 65 -0.34 -13.99 8.31
CA ASP A 65 -0.88 -13.95 6.95
C ASP A 65 -0.92 -12.51 6.39
N ALA A 66 -1.32 -11.54 7.21
CA ALA A 66 -1.27 -10.12 6.84
C ALA A 66 0.16 -9.63 6.54
N ALA A 67 1.15 -10.17 7.26
CA ALA A 67 2.55 -9.88 7.02
C ALA A 67 3.04 -10.49 5.70
N MET A 68 2.60 -11.72 5.38
CA MET A 68 2.91 -12.35 4.10
C MET A 68 2.34 -11.57 2.91
N VAL A 69 1.09 -11.08 3.02
CA VAL A 69 0.48 -10.23 1.99
C VAL A 69 1.25 -8.92 1.83
N THR A 70 1.59 -8.28 2.96
CA THR A 70 2.36 -7.02 2.94
C THR A 70 3.75 -7.21 2.35
N ASP A 71 4.42 -8.31 2.69
CA ASP A 71 5.72 -8.66 2.13
C ASP A 71 5.61 -8.89 0.62
N ALA A 72 4.66 -9.70 0.16
CA ALA A 72 4.47 -9.96 -1.27
C ALA A 72 4.18 -8.68 -2.06
N MET A 73 3.36 -7.78 -1.52
CA MET A 73 3.13 -6.46 -2.11
C MET A 73 4.41 -5.63 -2.17
N GLY A 74 5.20 -5.61 -1.09
CA GLY A 74 6.43 -4.82 -1.00
C GLY A 74 7.60 -5.37 -1.82
N SER A 75 7.71 -6.69 -1.97
CA SER A 75 8.81 -7.37 -2.65
C SER A 75 8.55 -7.61 -4.14
N HIS A 76 7.29 -7.74 -4.55
CA HIS A 76 6.91 -7.99 -5.95
C HIS A 76 6.17 -6.81 -6.58
N PHE A 77 4.99 -6.47 -6.06
CA PHE A 77 4.07 -5.55 -6.74
C PHE A 77 4.60 -4.12 -6.79
N VAL A 78 5.03 -3.56 -5.65
CA VAL A 78 5.50 -2.17 -5.56
C VAL A 78 6.72 -1.92 -6.45
N PRO A 79 7.78 -2.77 -6.43
CA PRO A 79 8.90 -2.62 -7.36
C PRO A 79 8.47 -2.71 -8.83
N ALA A 80 7.58 -3.64 -9.18
CA ALA A 80 7.14 -3.81 -10.57
C ALA A 80 6.28 -2.64 -11.07
N PHE A 81 5.37 -2.11 -10.23
CA PHE A 81 4.61 -0.88 -10.51
C PHE A 81 5.57 0.27 -10.85
N TYR A 82 6.58 0.47 -9.99
CA TYR A 82 7.56 1.53 -10.18
C TYR A 82 8.51 1.28 -11.36
N GLY A 83 8.79 0.02 -11.69
CA GLY A 83 9.54 -0.36 -12.87
C GLY A 83 8.79 0.03 -14.15
N LEU A 84 7.51 -0.31 -14.24
CA LEU A 84 6.69 0.00 -15.40
C LEU A 84 6.47 1.51 -15.60
N ILE A 85 6.09 2.24 -14.54
CA ILE A 85 5.87 3.69 -14.67
C ILE A 85 7.15 4.47 -15.00
N ARG A 86 8.34 3.96 -14.66
CA ARG A 86 9.63 4.61 -14.99
C ARG A 86 10.19 4.23 -16.35
N GLU A 87 9.69 3.16 -16.98
CA GLU A 87 10.21 2.72 -18.26
C GLU A 87 9.70 3.63 -19.38
N LYS A 88 10.62 4.39 -19.98
CA LYS A 88 10.31 5.40 -21.01
C LYS A 88 10.52 4.86 -22.42
N ASP A 89 11.30 3.79 -22.56
CA ASP A 89 11.57 3.12 -23.83
C ASP A 89 10.38 2.22 -24.21
N PRO A 90 9.62 2.56 -25.28
CA PRO A 90 8.46 1.77 -25.68
C PRO A 90 8.79 0.30 -25.97
N GLU A 91 10.01 0.00 -26.43
CA GLU A 91 10.43 -1.37 -26.73
C GLU A 91 10.60 -2.21 -25.45
N LYS A 92 10.91 -1.57 -24.31
CA LYS A 92 11.09 -2.22 -23.00
C LYS A 92 9.83 -2.23 -22.13
N GLN A 93 8.83 -1.42 -22.45
CA GLN A 93 7.57 -1.35 -21.70
C GLN A 93 6.82 -2.69 -21.70
N ALA A 94 6.92 -3.49 -22.77
CA ALA A 94 6.34 -4.82 -22.82
C ALA A 94 6.94 -5.75 -21.75
N GLU A 95 8.27 -5.73 -21.58
CA GLU A 95 8.95 -6.50 -20.54
C GLU A 95 8.58 -6.00 -19.14
N ALA A 96 8.55 -4.68 -18.93
CA ALA A 96 8.16 -4.11 -17.65
C ALA A 96 6.69 -4.43 -17.30
N THR A 97 5.80 -4.49 -18.30
CA THR A 97 4.41 -4.91 -18.13
C THR A 97 4.33 -6.38 -17.71
N ALA A 98 5.09 -7.26 -18.37
CA ALA A 98 5.16 -8.67 -18.01
C ALA A 98 5.64 -8.88 -16.57
N LYS A 99 6.59 -8.06 -16.08
CA LYS A 99 7.03 -8.08 -14.68
C LYS A 99 5.94 -7.70 -13.70
N LEU A 100 5.08 -6.73 -14.03
CA LEU A 100 3.93 -6.36 -13.19
C LEU A 100 2.88 -7.47 -13.16
N ILE A 101 2.59 -8.08 -14.31
CA ILE A 101 1.68 -9.24 -14.41
C ILE A 101 2.20 -10.38 -13.52
N GLU A 102 3.49 -10.68 -13.61
CA GLU A 102 4.11 -11.72 -12.79
C GLU A 102 4.11 -11.35 -11.29
N ALA A 103 4.31 -10.08 -10.96
CA ALA A 103 4.19 -9.63 -9.57
C ALA A 103 2.78 -9.84 -9.01
N ILE A 104 1.73 -9.62 -9.81
CA ILE A 104 0.34 -9.90 -9.41
C ILE A 104 0.14 -11.40 -9.18
N ARG A 105 0.69 -12.27 -10.04
CA ARG A 105 0.67 -13.73 -9.81
C ARG A 105 1.37 -14.17 -8.52
N ASN A 106 2.38 -13.42 -8.08
CA ASN A 106 3.06 -13.69 -6.81
C ASN A 106 2.28 -13.17 -5.59
N VAL A 107 1.47 -12.12 -5.74
CA VAL A 107 0.64 -11.60 -4.64
C VAL A 107 -0.66 -12.39 -4.47
N ALA A 108 -1.37 -12.70 -5.56
CA ALA A 108 -2.70 -13.30 -5.49
C ALA A 108 -2.80 -14.57 -4.61
N PRO A 109 -1.81 -15.49 -4.59
CA PRO A 109 -1.83 -16.68 -3.73
C PRO A 109 -1.73 -16.39 -2.23
N THR A 110 -1.29 -15.19 -1.84
CA THR A 110 -1.25 -14.77 -0.43
C THR A 110 -2.60 -14.27 0.08
N LEU A 111 -3.54 -13.98 -0.83
CA LEU A 111 -4.88 -13.51 -0.50
C LEU A 111 -5.78 -14.69 -0.15
N HIS A 112 -6.72 -14.47 0.78
CA HIS A 112 -7.78 -15.43 1.08
C HIS A 112 -8.55 -15.78 -0.20
N PRO A 113 -8.81 -17.06 -0.51
CA PRO A 113 -9.34 -17.47 -1.81
C PRO A 113 -10.72 -16.87 -2.13
N ASP A 114 -11.60 -16.79 -1.13
CA ASP A 114 -13.00 -16.41 -1.34
C ASP A 114 -13.39 -15.05 -0.71
N GLY A 115 -12.44 -14.40 -0.03
CA GLY A 115 -12.73 -13.24 0.80
C GLY A 115 -12.67 -11.93 0.00
N PRO A 116 -13.53 -10.94 0.30
CA PRO A 116 -13.38 -9.61 -0.33
C PRO A 116 -12.03 -8.96 0.03
N PHE A 117 -11.52 -9.22 1.24
CA PHE A 117 -10.23 -8.70 1.73
C PHE A 117 -9.16 -9.79 1.76
N ALA A 118 -7.91 -9.40 2.02
CA ALA A 118 -6.76 -10.28 1.97
C ALA A 118 -6.85 -11.45 2.95
N LEU A 119 -7.57 -11.29 4.07
CA LEU A 119 -7.71 -12.31 5.12
C LEU A 119 -9.13 -12.86 5.26
N GLY A 120 -9.99 -12.69 4.25
CA GLY A 120 -11.40 -13.08 4.31
C GLY A 120 -12.32 -11.86 4.35
N ASP A 121 -13.25 -11.85 5.30
CA ASP A 121 -14.32 -10.83 5.38
C ASP A 121 -13.90 -9.54 6.09
N SER A 122 -12.72 -9.51 6.71
CA SER A 122 -12.30 -8.40 7.56
C SER A 122 -11.18 -7.56 6.94
N PHE A 123 -11.39 -6.25 6.90
CA PHE A 123 -10.34 -5.28 6.57
C PHE A 123 -9.27 -5.27 7.66
N SER A 124 -8.01 -5.42 7.27
CA SER A 124 -6.86 -5.61 8.14
C SER A 124 -5.75 -4.60 7.85
N TRP A 125 -4.62 -4.73 8.55
CA TRP A 125 -3.45 -3.91 8.23
C TRP A 125 -2.79 -4.29 6.90
N ALA A 126 -3.08 -5.46 6.33
CA ALA A 126 -2.65 -5.80 4.97
C ALA A 126 -3.25 -4.81 3.95
N GLU A 127 -4.53 -4.48 4.07
CA GLU A 127 -5.16 -3.45 3.25
C GLU A 127 -4.61 -2.05 3.54
N VAL A 128 -4.35 -1.71 4.81
CA VAL A 128 -3.73 -0.42 5.17
C VAL A 128 -2.39 -0.22 4.46
N MET A 129 -1.59 -1.29 4.36
CA MET A 129 -0.29 -1.27 3.69
C MET A 129 -0.41 -1.29 2.16
N SER A 130 -1.43 -1.95 1.62
CA SER A 130 -1.57 -2.21 0.18
C SER A 130 -2.40 -1.16 -0.55
N ALA A 131 -3.44 -0.62 0.08
CA ALA A 131 -4.46 0.23 -0.54
C ALA A 131 -3.86 1.40 -1.31
N SER A 132 -2.86 2.07 -0.74
CA SER A 132 -2.24 3.21 -1.39
C SER A 132 -1.65 2.85 -2.77
N PHE A 133 -1.12 1.65 -2.96
CA PHE A 133 -0.57 1.20 -4.24
C PHE A 133 -1.65 0.67 -5.18
N LEU A 134 -2.64 -0.05 -4.65
CA LEU A 134 -3.79 -0.51 -5.44
C LEU A 134 -4.54 0.66 -6.07
N MET A 135 -4.79 1.73 -5.29
CA MET A 135 -5.50 2.93 -5.78
C MET A 135 -4.69 3.75 -6.80
N ARG A 136 -3.40 3.44 -7.00
CA ARG A 136 -2.55 4.08 -8.01
C ARG A 136 -2.51 3.32 -9.33
N LEU A 137 -3.07 2.12 -9.44
CA LEU A 137 -3.13 1.37 -10.69
C LEU A 137 -3.68 2.17 -11.89
N PRO A 138 -4.71 3.04 -11.74
CA PRO A 138 -5.19 3.87 -12.86
C PRO A 138 -4.12 4.78 -13.48
N VAL A 139 -3.06 5.13 -12.73
CA VAL A 139 -1.92 5.90 -13.26
C VAL A 139 -1.21 5.11 -14.37
N LEU A 140 -1.08 3.79 -14.23
CA LEU A 140 -0.47 2.94 -15.26
C LEU A 140 -1.37 2.82 -16.49
N LYS A 141 -2.70 2.86 -16.33
CA LYS A 141 -3.61 2.96 -17.47
C LYS A 141 -3.35 4.24 -18.26
N HIS A 142 -3.23 5.38 -17.58
CA HIS A 142 -2.97 6.67 -18.22
C HIS A 142 -1.62 6.72 -18.96
N TYR A 143 -0.53 6.32 -18.30
CA TYR A 143 0.82 6.52 -18.83
C TYR A 143 1.37 5.34 -19.64
N ARG A 144 0.83 4.13 -19.46
CA ARG A 144 1.38 2.88 -20.02
C ARG A 144 0.32 2.00 -20.68
N ASN A 145 -0.94 2.47 -20.75
CA ASN A 145 -2.08 1.71 -21.27
C ASN A 145 -2.19 0.29 -20.65
N PHE A 146 -1.83 0.18 -19.37
CA PHE A 146 -1.94 -1.08 -18.64
C PHE A 146 -3.40 -1.38 -18.28
N ASP A 147 -3.86 -2.58 -18.60
CA ASP A 147 -5.11 -3.16 -18.14
C ASP A 147 -4.84 -4.48 -17.39
N MET A 148 -5.64 -4.79 -16.38
CA MET A 148 -5.58 -6.06 -15.68
C MET A 148 -5.95 -7.20 -16.65
N PRO A 149 -5.12 -8.25 -16.79
CA PRO A 149 -5.50 -9.41 -17.58
C PRO A 149 -6.71 -10.13 -16.96
N THR A 150 -7.41 -10.94 -17.75
CA THR A 150 -8.62 -11.67 -17.30
C THR A 150 -8.57 -13.16 -17.66
N ASP A 151 -7.39 -13.64 -18.05
CA ASP A 151 -7.15 -14.99 -18.57
C ASP A 151 -6.81 -16.01 -17.47
N GLU A 152 -6.60 -15.57 -16.23
CA GLU A 152 -6.25 -16.44 -15.10
C GLU A 152 -7.01 -16.08 -13.80
N PRO A 153 -7.34 -17.07 -12.95
CA PRO A 153 -8.01 -16.83 -11.67
C PRO A 153 -7.26 -15.88 -10.72
N ALA A 154 -5.93 -15.83 -10.82
CA ALA A 154 -5.11 -14.92 -10.03
C ALA A 154 -5.48 -13.45 -10.26
N PHE A 155 -5.75 -13.06 -11.51
CA PHE A 155 -6.11 -11.69 -11.85
C PHE A 155 -7.54 -11.35 -11.44
N GLU A 156 -8.47 -12.30 -11.60
CA GLU A 156 -9.84 -12.14 -11.11
C GLU A 156 -9.85 -11.92 -9.59
N ARG A 157 -9.12 -12.75 -8.85
CA ARG A 157 -9.02 -12.64 -7.40
C ARG A 157 -8.40 -11.31 -6.96
N PHE A 158 -7.34 -10.88 -7.64
CA PHE A 158 -6.67 -9.62 -7.36
C PHE A 158 -7.58 -8.43 -7.69
N GLN A 159 -8.36 -8.49 -8.77
CA GLN A 159 -9.35 -7.48 -9.13
C GLN A 159 -10.46 -7.38 -8.09
N GLN A 160 -11.01 -8.50 -7.62
CA GLN A 160 -12.00 -8.52 -6.54
C GLN A 160 -11.48 -7.86 -5.26
N TRP A 161 -10.19 -8.06 -4.95
CA TRP A 161 -9.54 -7.39 -3.82
C TRP A 161 -9.44 -5.87 -4.04
N ILE A 162 -9.01 -5.43 -5.23
CA ILE A 162 -8.96 -4.00 -5.59
C ILE A 162 -10.35 -3.38 -5.43
N ASP A 163 -11.39 -4.02 -5.93
CA ASP A 163 -12.76 -3.52 -5.91
C ASP A 163 -13.24 -3.35 -4.46
N ALA A 164 -13.05 -4.36 -3.62
CA ALA A 164 -13.41 -4.30 -2.20
C ALA A 164 -12.63 -3.21 -1.44
N VAL A 165 -11.32 -3.08 -1.70
CA VAL A 165 -10.47 -2.07 -1.06
C VAL A 165 -10.87 -0.66 -1.51
N SER A 166 -11.15 -0.47 -2.81
CA SER A 166 -11.56 0.83 -3.36
C SER A 166 -12.92 1.31 -2.84
N ALA A 167 -13.81 0.37 -2.52
CA ALA A 167 -15.12 0.65 -1.95
C ALA A 167 -15.09 0.93 -0.44
N HIS A 168 -13.97 0.66 0.25
CA HIS A 168 -13.90 0.81 1.69
C HIS A 168 -13.89 2.30 2.11
N PRO A 169 -14.78 2.75 3.02
CA PRO A 169 -14.94 4.18 3.34
C PRO A 169 -13.65 4.88 3.80
N THR A 170 -12.82 4.20 4.61
CA THR A 170 -11.53 4.76 5.06
C THR A 170 -10.54 4.96 3.91
N VAL A 171 -10.57 4.08 2.90
CA VAL A 171 -9.69 4.19 1.74
C VAL A 171 -10.15 5.38 0.89
N GLN A 172 -11.45 5.49 0.62
CA GLN A 172 -12.03 6.61 -0.12
C GLN A 172 -11.73 7.96 0.56
N ALA A 173 -11.82 8.03 1.88
CA ALA A 173 -11.57 9.26 2.65
C ALA A 173 -10.10 9.74 2.62
N THR A 174 -9.16 8.89 2.18
CA THR A 174 -7.71 9.17 2.24
C THR A 174 -7.01 9.09 0.88
N THR A 175 -7.73 8.71 -0.17
CA THR A 175 -7.20 8.53 -1.52
C THR A 175 -7.37 9.82 -2.32
N ALA A 176 -6.29 10.28 -2.95
CA ALA A 176 -6.34 11.41 -3.88
C ALA A 176 -7.12 11.04 -5.15
N SER A 177 -7.65 12.04 -5.86
CA SER A 177 -8.33 11.79 -7.13
C SER A 177 -7.37 11.16 -8.16
N VAL A 178 -7.91 10.46 -9.16
CA VAL A 178 -7.09 9.87 -10.24
C VAL A 178 -6.31 10.97 -10.98
N ASP A 179 -6.91 12.13 -11.20
CA ASP A 179 -6.26 13.26 -11.88
C ASP A 179 -5.08 13.81 -11.06
N ASP A 180 -5.25 13.97 -9.74
CA ASP A 180 -4.16 14.39 -8.85
C ASP A 180 -3.02 13.37 -8.83
N LEU A 181 -3.35 12.07 -8.82
CA LEU A 181 -2.36 11.00 -8.91
C LEU A 181 -1.63 11.02 -10.26
N VAL A 182 -2.36 11.20 -11.37
CA VAL A 182 -1.76 11.29 -12.70
C VAL A 182 -0.79 12.47 -12.76
N GLU A 183 -1.17 13.66 -12.32
CA GLU A 183 -0.26 14.82 -12.31
C GLU A 183 0.93 14.60 -11.38
N PHE A 184 0.73 14.00 -10.19
CA PHE A 184 1.81 13.68 -9.26
C PHE A 184 2.87 12.73 -9.88
N TYR A 185 2.44 11.74 -10.67
CA TYR A 185 3.34 10.75 -11.28
C TYR A 185 3.98 11.19 -12.61
N LYS A 186 3.59 12.35 -13.16
CA LYS A 186 4.04 12.85 -14.47
C LYS A 186 5.55 12.89 -14.65
N VAL A 187 6.27 13.42 -13.67
CA VAL A 187 7.74 13.53 -13.70
C VAL A 187 8.42 12.16 -13.74
N MET A 188 7.78 11.15 -13.15
CA MET A 188 8.29 9.78 -13.16
C MET A 188 8.02 9.09 -14.50
N ALA A 189 6.88 9.42 -15.11
CA ALA A 189 6.36 8.76 -16.30
C ALA A 189 6.89 9.30 -17.63
N LEU A 190 7.21 10.60 -17.70
CA LEU A 190 7.71 11.32 -18.87
C LEU A 190 9.19 11.63 -18.73
#